data_AF-A0AAW1CE18-F1
#
_entry.id   AF-A0AAW1CE18-F1
#
_cell.length_a   1.000
_cell.length_b   1.000
_cell.length_c   1.000
_cell.angle_alpha   90.00
_cell.angle_beta   90.00
_cell.angle_gamma   90.00
#
_symmetry.space_group_name_H-M   'P 1'
#
loop_
_entity.id
_entity.type
_entity.pdbx_description
1 polymer ?
#
loop_
_entity_poly.entity_id
_entity_poly.type
_entity_poly.pdbx_seq_one_letter_code
_entity_poly.pdbx_strand_id
1 'polypeptide(L)'
;MWIEEKLLTAQDTSYDEARNLHSKWLKHQAFMAELASNQGWLEKLDEEGQQLAKQKPQYADIVFQKLEALHQRWDMPQATTEEKAQLLFDANCSDLYAQSYADLSAWISEIEAQLKSDVQGKDLTSVNIPLKNLKHLDEQVSLRKKEMEGLLSQGPPVKRDMDEVEKC
;
A
#
# COMPACT_ATOMS: atom_id res chain seq x y z
N MET A 1 0.77 -22.31 -16.51
CA MET A 1 -0.09 -21.35 -17.23
C MET A 1 -0.49 -20.12 -16.41
N TRP A 2 -1.18 -20.18 -15.26
CA TRP A 2 -1.46 -18.94 -14.48
C TRP A 2 -0.20 -18.30 -13.87
N ILE A 3 0.71 -19.11 -13.30
CA ILE A 3 1.96 -18.62 -12.69
C ILE A 3 2.89 -17.99 -13.73
N GLU A 4 2.98 -18.58 -14.94
CA GLU A 4 3.83 -18.07 -16.02
C GLU A 4 3.30 -16.75 -16.60
N GLU A 5 1.97 -16.64 -16.75
CA GLU A 5 1.30 -15.40 -17.16
C GLU A 5 1.49 -14.28 -16.14
N LYS A 6 1.44 -14.61 -14.83
CA LYS A 6 1.73 -13.65 -13.76
C LYS A 6 3.21 -13.29 -13.65
N LEU A 7 4.12 -14.21 -13.97
CA LEU A 7 5.56 -13.92 -14.05
C LEU A 7 5.89 -12.96 -15.20
N LEU A 8 5.20 -13.10 -16.34
CA LEU A 8 5.27 -12.19 -17.49
C LEU A 8 4.69 -10.81 -17.17
N THR A 9 3.55 -10.77 -16.48
CA THR A 9 2.94 -9.52 -16.01
C THR A 9 3.83 -8.78 -14.99
N ALA A 10 4.63 -9.53 -14.21
CA ALA A 10 5.59 -8.97 -13.26
C ALA A 10 6.89 -8.45 -13.93
N GLN A 11 7.17 -8.87 -15.17
CA GLN A 11 8.37 -8.49 -15.94
C GLN A 11 8.13 -7.42 -17.01
N ASP A 12 6.87 -7.17 -17.38
CA ASP A 12 6.51 -6.14 -18.37
C ASP A 12 6.89 -4.75 -17.84
N THR A 13 7.92 -4.18 -18.45
CA THR A 13 8.60 -2.92 -18.09
C THR A 13 8.16 -1.77 -19.00
N SER A 14 7.00 -1.89 -19.66
CA SER A 14 6.51 -0.89 -20.60
C SER A 14 5.93 0.35 -19.89
N TYR A 15 6.82 1.34 -19.70
CA TYR A 15 6.61 2.77 -19.95
C TYR A 15 5.32 3.41 -19.38
N ASP A 16 5.35 3.76 -18.08
CA ASP A 16 5.12 5.13 -17.51
C ASP A 16 4.99 5.03 -15.97
N GLU A 17 6.06 4.53 -15.34
CA GLU A 17 5.92 3.83 -14.05
C GLU A 17 6.17 4.66 -12.79
N ALA A 18 6.59 5.92 -12.91
CA ALA A 18 6.88 6.78 -11.76
C ALA A 18 5.63 7.47 -11.19
N ARG A 19 4.55 7.65 -11.97
CA ARG A 19 3.36 8.42 -11.53
C ARG A 19 2.26 7.62 -10.83
N ASN A 20 2.45 6.31 -10.61
CA ASN A 20 1.35 5.48 -10.15
C ASN A 20 1.73 4.53 -9.02
N LEU A 21 2.59 4.98 -8.10
CA LEU A 21 2.89 4.27 -6.86
C LEU A 21 1.61 3.92 -6.08
N HIS A 22 0.62 4.82 -6.08
CA HIS A 22 -0.71 4.57 -5.55
C HIS A 22 -1.45 3.43 -6.29
N SER A 23 -1.41 3.39 -7.62
CA SER A 23 -1.99 2.28 -8.39
C SER A 23 -1.24 0.96 -8.18
N LYS A 24 0.09 1.00 -8.00
CA LYS A 24 0.91 -0.16 -7.63
C LYS A 24 0.52 -0.69 -6.24
N TRP A 25 0.29 0.22 -5.29
CA TRP A 25 -0.23 -0.10 -3.96
C TRP A 25 -1.62 -0.75 -4.02
N LEU A 26 -2.58 -0.17 -4.74
CA LEU A 26 -3.93 -0.73 -4.88
C LEU A 26 -3.93 -2.12 -5.52
N LYS A 27 -3.13 -2.32 -6.60
CA LYS A 27 -2.97 -3.64 -7.21
C LYS A 27 -2.37 -4.65 -6.24
N HIS A 28 -1.43 -4.22 -5.41
CA HIS A 28 -0.81 -5.06 -4.39
C HIS A 28 -1.79 -5.43 -3.27
N GLN A 29 -2.60 -4.48 -2.82
CA GLN A 29 -3.67 -4.73 -1.84
C GLN A 29 -4.70 -5.74 -2.37
N ALA A 30 -5.12 -5.59 -3.63
CA ALA A 30 -6.02 -6.56 -4.28
C ALA A 30 -5.41 -7.97 -4.30
N PHE A 31 -4.11 -8.08 -4.61
CA PHE A 31 -3.39 -9.36 -4.58
C PHE A 31 -3.33 -9.97 -3.16
N MET A 32 -3.09 -9.15 -2.13
CA MET A 32 -3.10 -9.61 -0.74
C MET A 32 -4.47 -10.11 -0.29
N ALA A 33 -5.54 -9.42 -0.69
CA ALA A 33 -6.91 -9.85 -0.40
C ALA A 33 -7.25 -11.17 -1.11
N GLU A 34 -6.79 -11.36 -2.35
CA GLU A 34 -6.92 -12.63 -3.07
C GLU A 34 -6.14 -13.75 -2.38
N LEU A 35 -4.91 -13.49 -1.93
CA LEU A 35 -4.09 -14.48 -1.20
C LEU A 35 -4.77 -14.89 0.11
N ALA A 36 -5.28 -13.93 0.88
CA ALA A 36 -6.02 -14.18 2.12
C ALA A 36 -7.32 -14.97 1.87
N SER A 37 -8.06 -14.64 0.81
CA SER A 37 -9.28 -15.38 0.43
C SER A 37 -8.98 -16.82 0.02
N ASN A 38 -7.82 -17.06 -0.57
CA ASN A 38 -7.40 -18.38 -1.04
C ASN A 38 -6.80 -19.25 0.08
N GLN A 39 -6.47 -18.67 1.23
CA GLN A 39 -6.03 -19.42 2.42
C GLN A 39 -7.08 -20.44 2.88
N GLY A 40 -8.37 -20.07 2.84
CA GLY A 40 -9.47 -20.99 3.19
C GLY A 40 -9.64 -22.17 2.21
N TRP A 41 -9.08 -22.09 1.00
CA TRP A 41 -9.00 -23.24 0.09
C TRP A 41 -7.87 -24.20 0.50
N LEU A 42 -6.72 -23.67 0.96
CA LEU A 42 -5.62 -24.49 1.47
C LEU A 42 -6.04 -25.28 2.70
N GLU A 43 -6.75 -24.65 3.64
CA GLU A 43 -7.29 -25.31 4.84
C GLU A 43 -8.24 -26.47 4.50
N LYS A 44 -9.14 -26.28 3.53
CA LYS A 44 -10.04 -27.35 3.06
C LYS A 44 -9.28 -28.50 2.42
N LEU A 45 -8.25 -28.19 1.63
CA LEU A 45 -7.45 -29.22 0.97
C LEU A 45 -6.63 -30.03 1.99
N ASP A 46 -6.17 -29.40 3.07
CA ASP A 46 -5.53 -30.09 4.20
C ASP A 46 -6.52 -31.02 4.90
N GLU A 47 -7.75 -30.57 5.17
CA GLU A 47 -8.80 -31.41 5.76
C GLU A 47 -9.12 -32.63 4.88
N GLU A 48 -9.32 -32.42 3.58
CA GLU A 48 -9.58 -33.48 2.60
C GLU A 48 -8.40 -34.45 2.48
N GLY A 49 -7.18 -33.93 2.44
CA GLY A 49 -5.96 -34.73 2.38
C GLY A 49 -5.75 -35.58 3.63
N GLN A 50 -6.00 -35.01 4.82
CA GLN A 50 -5.96 -35.75 6.07
C GLN A 50 -7.03 -36.86 6.13
N GLN A 51 -8.25 -36.58 5.64
CA GLN A 51 -9.30 -37.60 5.54
C GLN A 51 -8.91 -38.71 4.58
N LEU A 52 -8.35 -38.39 3.41
CA LEU A 52 -7.90 -39.36 2.42
C LEU A 52 -6.79 -40.26 2.97
N ALA A 53 -5.82 -39.68 3.70
CA ALA A 53 -4.76 -40.42 4.37
C ALA A 53 -5.31 -41.39 5.44
N LYS A 54 -6.35 -41.00 6.18
CA LYS A 54 -7.04 -41.87 7.15
C LYS A 54 -7.82 -43.01 6.48
N GLN A 55 -8.50 -42.74 5.37
CA GLN A 55 -9.31 -43.73 4.65
C GLN A 55 -8.46 -44.70 3.82
N LYS A 56 -7.30 -44.25 3.33
CA LYS A 56 -6.38 -45.01 2.50
C LYS A 56 -4.93 -44.86 3.01
N PRO A 57 -4.57 -45.55 4.11
CA PRO A 57 -3.25 -45.45 4.72
C PRO A 57 -2.10 -45.76 3.76
N GLN A 58 -2.33 -46.63 2.77
CA GLN A 58 -1.34 -46.99 1.75
C GLN A 58 -0.91 -45.83 0.84
N TYR A 59 -1.68 -44.74 0.79
CA TYR A 59 -1.38 -43.54 0.01
C TYR A 59 -1.03 -42.34 0.90
N ALA A 60 -1.01 -42.51 2.23
CA ALA A 60 -0.80 -41.41 3.18
C ALA A 60 0.50 -40.66 2.91
N ASP A 61 1.61 -41.37 2.67
CA ASP A 61 2.92 -40.76 2.39
C ASP A 61 2.90 -39.89 1.13
N ILE A 62 2.18 -40.33 0.08
CA ILE A 62 2.03 -39.58 -1.17
C ILE A 62 1.17 -38.33 -0.95
N VAL A 63 0.11 -38.45 -0.17
CA VAL A 63 -0.79 -37.33 0.15
C VAL A 63 -0.06 -36.27 0.96
N PHE A 64 0.68 -36.67 2.01
CA PHE A 64 1.46 -35.71 2.81
C PHE A 64 2.57 -35.04 2.00
N GLN A 65 3.29 -35.75 1.12
CA GLN A 65 4.26 -35.12 0.23
C GLN A 65 3.63 -34.09 -0.71
N LYS A 66 2.41 -34.35 -1.22
CA LYS A 66 1.68 -33.41 -2.08
C LYS A 66 1.24 -32.16 -1.32
N LEU A 67 0.76 -32.31 -0.09
CA LEU A 67 0.39 -31.19 0.78
C LEU A 67 1.61 -30.35 1.17
N GLU A 68 2.71 -30.99 1.59
CA GLU A 68 3.97 -30.31 1.92
C GLU A 68 4.50 -29.49 0.74
N ALA A 69 4.54 -30.07 -0.47
CA ALA A 69 4.99 -29.36 -1.67
C ALA A 69 4.06 -28.19 -2.06
N LEU A 70 2.78 -28.26 -1.70
CA LEU A 70 1.83 -27.18 -1.91
C LEU A 70 2.04 -26.05 -0.90
N HIS A 71 2.24 -26.38 0.39
CA HIS A 71 2.55 -25.42 1.46
C HIS A 71 3.84 -24.66 1.14
N GLN A 72 4.91 -25.35 0.72
CA GLN A 72 6.16 -24.69 0.32
C GLN A 72 5.99 -23.71 -0.85
N ARG A 73 5.10 -24.02 -1.81
CA ARG A 73 4.78 -23.11 -2.93
C ARG A 73 3.88 -21.95 -2.50
N TRP A 74 3.18 -22.08 -1.39
CA TRP A 74 2.30 -21.06 -0.83
C TRP A 74 3.08 -20.06 0.06
N ASP A 75 4.01 -20.56 0.87
CA ASP A 75 4.78 -19.76 1.82
C ASP A 75 5.77 -18.82 1.13
N MET A 76 6.37 -19.24 0.01
CA MET A 76 7.34 -18.45 -0.74
C MET A 76 6.72 -17.14 -1.30
N PRO A 77 5.56 -17.16 -1.99
CA PRO A 77 4.83 -15.95 -2.33
C PRO A 77 4.46 -15.11 -1.13
N GLN A 78 4.00 -15.72 -0.03
CA GLN A 78 3.52 -14.97 1.15
C GLN A 78 4.63 -14.11 1.77
N ALA A 79 5.80 -14.69 2.05
CA ALA A 79 6.94 -13.97 2.61
C ALA A 79 7.43 -12.84 1.68
N THR A 80 7.57 -13.14 0.37
CA THR A 80 8.06 -12.17 -0.61
C THR A 80 7.06 -11.03 -0.86
N THR A 81 5.76 -11.31 -0.70
CA THR A 81 4.70 -10.33 -0.92
C THR A 81 4.54 -9.41 0.28
N GLU A 82 4.72 -9.91 1.51
CA GLU A 82 4.60 -9.10 2.73
C GLU A 82 5.73 -8.06 2.85
N GLU A 83 6.98 -8.42 2.51
CA GLU A 83 8.10 -7.47 2.44
C GLU A 83 7.87 -6.40 1.37
N LYS A 84 7.36 -6.81 0.20
CA LYS A 84 6.99 -5.89 -0.88
C LYS A 84 5.83 -4.97 -0.48
N ALA A 85 4.92 -5.43 0.38
CA ALA A 85 3.82 -4.64 0.92
C ALA A 85 4.36 -3.48 1.75
N GLN A 86 5.26 -3.77 2.69
CA GLN A 86 5.85 -2.76 3.57
C GLN A 86 6.60 -1.71 2.75
N LEU A 87 7.45 -2.13 1.81
CA LEU A 87 8.21 -1.21 0.98
C LEU A 87 7.32 -0.33 0.09
N LEU A 88 6.26 -0.89 -0.50
CA LEU A 88 5.31 -0.11 -1.31
C LEU A 88 4.49 0.86 -0.46
N PHE A 89 4.12 0.46 0.76
CA PHE A 89 3.43 1.31 1.71
C PHE A 89 4.30 2.50 2.10
N ASP A 90 5.54 2.24 2.54
CA ASP A 90 6.48 3.28 2.99
C ASP A 90 6.80 4.26 1.86
N ALA A 91 7.05 3.76 0.66
CA ALA A 91 7.27 4.59 -0.51
C ALA A 91 6.03 5.44 -0.84
N ASN A 92 4.83 4.86 -0.82
CA ASN A 92 3.59 5.57 -1.14
C ASN A 92 3.27 6.66 -0.10
N CYS A 93 3.53 6.39 1.18
CA CYS A 93 3.43 7.40 2.23
C CYS A 93 4.45 8.52 2.03
N SER A 94 5.72 8.19 1.81
CA SER A 94 6.79 9.17 1.60
C SER A 94 6.48 10.10 0.41
N ASP A 95 6.01 9.55 -0.71
CA ASP A 95 5.64 10.33 -1.88
C ASP A 95 4.46 11.28 -1.61
N LEU A 96 3.43 10.80 -0.88
CA LEU A 96 2.28 11.63 -0.51
C LEU A 96 2.70 12.80 0.41
N TYR A 97 3.61 12.54 1.35
CA TYR A 97 4.18 13.57 2.21
C TYR A 97 4.99 14.59 1.42
N ALA A 98 5.88 14.14 0.52
CA ALA A 98 6.70 15.02 -0.30
C ALA A 98 5.87 15.92 -1.21
N GLN A 99 4.82 15.37 -1.85
CA GLN A 99 3.89 16.14 -2.66
C GLN A 99 3.13 17.18 -1.83
N SER A 100 2.60 16.75 -0.68
CA SER A 100 1.86 17.65 0.23
C SER A 100 2.73 18.81 0.72
N TYR A 101 4.01 18.54 1.03
CA TYR A 101 4.98 19.56 1.40
C TYR A 101 5.27 20.53 0.25
N ALA A 102 5.48 20.02 -0.96
CA ALA A 102 5.75 20.83 -2.15
C ALA A 102 4.55 21.75 -2.48
N ASP A 103 3.33 21.22 -2.44
CA ASP A 103 2.10 21.95 -2.68
C ASP A 103 1.91 23.09 -1.65
N LEU A 104 2.12 22.79 -0.36
CA LEU A 104 2.07 23.79 0.71
C LEU A 104 3.15 24.87 0.55
N SER A 105 4.37 24.49 0.21
CA SER A 105 5.49 25.42 0.06
C SER A 105 5.31 26.37 -1.13
N ALA A 106 4.82 25.84 -2.25
CA ALA A 106 4.47 26.64 -3.43
C ALA A 106 3.35 27.63 -3.10
N TRP A 107 2.34 27.19 -2.35
CA TRP A 107 1.24 28.04 -1.92
C TRP A 107 1.68 29.15 -0.95
N ILE A 108 2.51 28.85 0.06
CA ILE A 108 3.06 29.87 0.97
C ILE A 108 3.81 30.92 0.14
N SER A 109 4.63 30.49 -0.80
CA SER A 109 5.38 31.39 -1.68
C SER A 109 4.47 32.30 -2.52
N GLU A 110 3.36 31.76 -3.03
CA GLU A 110 2.34 32.51 -3.78
C GLU A 110 1.64 33.56 -2.90
N ILE A 111 1.24 33.19 -1.68
CA ILE A 111 0.64 34.13 -0.73
C ILE A 111 1.62 35.22 -0.32
N GLU A 112 2.89 34.88 -0.08
CA GLU A 112 3.94 35.86 0.21
C GLU A 112 4.15 36.84 -0.96
N ALA A 113 4.12 36.34 -2.20
CA ALA A 113 4.23 37.16 -3.39
C ALA A 113 3.02 38.10 -3.55
N GLN A 114 1.81 37.61 -3.31
CA GLN A 114 0.58 38.41 -3.30
C GLN A 114 0.61 39.47 -2.19
N LEU A 115 1.04 39.13 -0.96
CA LEU A 115 1.11 40.08 0.14
C LEU A 115 2.14 41.20 -0.14
N LYS A 116 3.28 40.84 -0.74
CA LYS A 116 4.31 41.82 -1.15
C LYS A 116 3.82 42.76 -2.25
N SER A 117 2.98 42.29 -3.18
CA SER A 117 2.40 43.15 -4.22
C SER A 117 1.24 44.02 -3.70
N ASP A 118 0.51 43.56 -2.68
CA ASP A 118 -0.64 44.26 -2.09
C ASP A 118 -0.25 45.41 -1.15
N VAL A 119 0.99 45.41 -0.60
CA VAL A 119 1.59 46.59 0.06
C VAL A 119 1.65 47.80 -0.90
N GLN A 120 1.49 47.58 -2.21
CA GLN A 120 1.53 48.62 -3.23
C GLN A 120 0.13 49.09 -3.72
N GLY A 121 -0.99 48.43 -3.35
CA GLY A 121 -2.32 48.77 -3.89
C GLY A 121 -3.50 48.42 -2.97
N LYS A 122 -4.07 49.43 -2.31
CA LYS A 122 -5.28 49.32 -1.46
C LYS A 122 -6.51 48.90 -2.29
N ASP A 123 -7.12 47.74 -2.01
CA ASP A 123 -8.58 47.54 -2.14
C ASP A 123 -9.10 46.26 -1.44
N LEU A 124 -10.34 46.29 -0.95
CA LEU A 124 -10.99 45.17 -0.23
C LEU A 124 -11.25 43.92 -1.12
N THR A 125 -11.13 44.08 -2.44
CA THR A 125 -11.14 42.98 -3.41
C THR A 125 -9.85 42.14 -3.33
N SER A 126 -8.74 42.74 -2.89
CA SER A 126 -7.44 42.08 -2.70
C SER A 126 -7.46 40.98 -1.65
N VAL A 127 -8.38 41.03 -0.67
CA VAL A 127 -8.47 40.03 0.42
C VAL A 127 -9.36 38.83 0.05
N ASN A 128 -10.32 39.00 -0.87
CA ASN A 128 -11.25 37.93 -1.25
C ASN A 128 -10.61 36.80 -2.07
N ILE A 129 -9.57 37.12 -2.86
CA ILE A 129 -8.82 36.12 -3.64
C ILE A 129 -7.97 35.23 -2.72
N PRO A 130 -7.14 35.78 -1.81
CA PRO A 130 -6.45 35.01 -0.77
C PRO A 130 -7.39 34.16 0.08
N LEU A 131 -8.57 34.69 0.43
CA LEU A 131 -9.54 33.98 1.28
C LEU A 131 -10.18 32.79 0.55
N LYS A 132 -10.46 32.92 -0.76
CA LYS A 132 -10.87 31.78 -1.60
C LYS A 132 -9.75 30.74 -1.74
N ASN A 133 -8.51 31.18 -1.93
CA ASN A 133 -7.35 30.30 -2.01
C ASN A 133 -7.11 29.55 -0.69
N LEU A 134 -7.26 30.22 0.46
CA LEU A 134 -7.19 29.61 1.79
C LEU A 134 -8.26 28.52 1.98
N LYS A 135 -9.51 28.78 1.58
CA LYS A 135 -10.58 27.78 1.66
C LYS A 135 -10.31 26.58 0.77
N HIS A 136 -9.84 26.81 -0.45
CA HIS A 136 -9.49 25.73 -1.37
C HIS A 136 -8.29 24.90 -0.85
N LEU A 137 -7.33 25.55 -0.19
CA LEU A 137 -6.22 24.86 0.46
C LEU A 137 -6.68 24.02 1.65
N ASP A 138 -7.53 24.58 2.51
CA ASP A 138 -8.10 23.86 3.65
C ASP A 138 -8.85 22.59 3.19
N GLU A 139 -9.58 22.68 2.08
CA GLU A 139 -10.21 21.53 1.42
C GLU A 139 -9.17 20.53 0.89
N GLN A 140 -8.11 20.98 0.20
CA GLN A 140 -7.06 20.10 -0.30
C GLN A 140 -6.27 19.41 0.82
N VAL A 141 -5.88 20.14 1.86
CA VAL A 141 -5.20 19.60 3.04
C VAL A 141 -6.10 18.61 3.77
N SER A 142 -7.38 18.93 3.92
CA SER A 142 -8.36 18.01 4.51
C SER A 142 -8.52 16.73 3.69
N LEU A 143 -8.54 16.84 2.36
CA LEU A 143 -8.62 15.68 1.46
C LEU A 143 -7.36 14.81 1.56
N ARG A 144 -6.17 15.41 1.47
CA ARG A 144 -4.90 14.67 1.56
C ARG A 144 -4.66 14.08 2.95
N LYS A 145 -5.08 14.78 4.01
CA LYS A 145 -5.09 14.24 5.37
C LYS A 145 -5.97 12.99 5.45
N LYS A 146 -7.18 13.05 4.87
CA LYS A 146 -8.09 11.91 4.83
C LYS A 146 -7.53 10.74 4.01
N GLU A 147 -6.85 11.02 2.90
CA GLU A 147 -6.13 10.00 2.12
C GLU A 147 -5.01 9.36 2.95
N MET A 148 -4.26 10.16 3.69
CA MET A 148 -3.18 9.67 4.56
C MET A 148 -3.70 8.85 5.75
N GLU A 149 -4.78 9.29 6.39
CA GLU A 149 -5.49 8.52 7.43
C GLU A 149 -6.03 7.21 6.85
N GLY A 150 -6.55 7.24 5.63
CA GLY A 150 -6.99 6.06 4.89
C GLY A 150 -5.84 5.09 4.62
N LEU A 151 -4.67 5.58 4.21
CA LEU A 151 -3.47 4.76 4.02
C LEU A 151 -3.00 4.16 5.34
N LEU A 152 -2.90 4.97 6.41
CA LEU A 152 -2.49 4.50 7.74
C LEU A 152 -3.40 3.39 8.28
N SER A 153 -4.70 3.44 7.99
CA SER A 153 -5.65 2.38 8.37
C SER A 153 -5.48 1.07 7.59
N GLN A 154 -4.80 1.13 6.43
CA GLN A 154 -4.54 0.00 5.53
C GLN A 154 -3.11 -0.52 5.61
N GLY A 155 -2.24 0.15 6.37
CA GLY A 155 -0.87 -0.29 6.59
C GLY A 155 -0.83 -1.65 7.30
N PRO A 156 0.19 -2.47 7.03
CA PRO A 156 0.41 -3.70 7.79
C PRO A 156 0.48 -3.40 9.30
N PRO A 157 0.07 -4.35 10.16
CA PRO A 157 0.18 -4.17 11.60
C PRO A 157 1.64 -3.86 11.93
N VAL A 158 1.89 -2.64 12.42
CA VAL A 158 3.21 -2.21 12.88
C VAL A 158 3.70 -3.26 13.86
N LYS A 159 4.70 -4.06 13.45
CA LYS A 159 5.50 -4.83 14.38
C LYS A 159 6.20 -3.76 15.22
N ARG A 160 5.59 -3.39 16.35
CA ARG A 160 6.28 -2.65 17.39
C ARG A 160 7.41 -3.59 17.79
N ASP A 161 8.62 -3.28 17.36
CA ASP A 161 9.83 -3.80 17.97
C ASP A 161 9.80 -3.35 19.44
N MET A 162 9.12 -4.13 20.25
CA MET A 162 9.05 -3.99 21.69
C MET A 162 10.18 -4.85 22.27
N ASP A 163 11.40 -4.65 21.77
CA ASP A 163 12.59 -5.37 22.23
C ASP A 163 13.85 -4.49 22.06
N GLU A 164 13.84 -3.25 22.58
CA GLU A 164 15.12 -2.52 22.79
C GLU A 164 15.06 -1.34 23.79
N VAL A 165 14.20 -1.39 24.81
CA VAL A 165 14.20 -0.39 25.90
C VAL A 165 14.67 -0.96 27.26
N GLU A 166 15.20 -2.19 27.30
CA GLU A 166 15.74 -2.77 28.54
C GLU A 166 17.21 -3.18 28.45
N LYS A 167 18.05 -2.31 27.89
CA LYS A 167 19.51 -2.32 28.09
C LYS A 167 20.19 -1.04 27.54
N CYS A 168 20.07 0.06 28.28
CA CYS A 168 21.14 1.06 28.45
C CYS A 168 20.78 1.96 29.64
#